data_AF-A0A699YBU7-F1
#
_entry.id   AF-A0A699YBU7-F1
#
_cell.length_a   1.000
_cell.length_b   1.000
_cell.length_c   1.000
_cell.angle_alpha   90.00
_cell.angle_beta   90.00
_cell.angle_gamma   90.00
#
_symmetry.space_group_name_H-M   'P 1'
#
loop_
_entity.id
_entity.type
_entity.pdbx_description
1 polymer ?
#
loop_
_entity_poly.entity_id
_entity_poly.type
_entity_poly.pdbx_seq_one_letter_code
_entity_poly.pdbx_strand_id
1 'polypeptide(L)'
;MGGKWKKLQQAPVVTTANGDTEAPSSSGRKHTLSLALPGSCIEHCPSAEAAAAVAAQIARAAAIFAVDEVVVYEEVPLGGDGSISLGSATLARVLQYLETPPFLRASLFPGSVAYPELRCAAALCPSLQTPHHSRSQEWQSYREGVVMRSEPDTGSFVDIGYERNAHVEECLPVGRRVTLYLGSSPSTAFVPAFSETMLKARLARPSEPRTQQGTYWGFSVRVATSLSRVLKEPGFKAGYDLSVGTARQGAVRQVAELVLPTFKHALVVLGGTQELEAIVAGDAALAQAGKGAADLFSLYLNCCPGQATASIRSEDAAILCLAYLHASLLKDGAGTGAGIACAPSCCPSLTLIPCSRQTLTLDQSPGAVWGKRGLEQAFGSSV
;
A
#
# COMPACT_ATOMS: atom_id res chain seq x y z
N MET A 1 -29.73 36.67 5.55
CA MET A 1 -30.48 35.65 4.79
C MET A 1 -30.02 34.28 5.26
N GLY A 2 -30.86 33.57 6.02
CA GLY A 2 -30.51 32.30 6.65
C GLY A 2 -30.68 31.13 5.68
N GLY A 3 -29.56 30.49 5.32
CA GLY A 3 -29.57 29.24 4.58
C GLY A 3 -29.79 28.06 5.54
N LYS A 4 -30.90 27.34 5.35
CA LYS A 4 -31.20 26.09 6.07
C LYS A 4 -30.22 25.00 5.60
N TRP A 5 -29.37 24.53 6.50
CA TRP A 5 -28.57 23.32 6.27
C TRP A 5 -29.52 22.11 6.25
N LYS A 6 -29.54 21.40 5.12
CA LYS A 6 -30.24 20.12 4.99
C LYS A 6 -29.53 19.14 5.93
N LYS A 7 -30.23 18.60 6.93
CA LYS A 7 -29.73 17.47 7.74
C LYS A 7 -29.30 16.36 6.77
N LEU A 8 -28.01 16.06 6.73
CA LEU A 8 -27.50 14.85 6.12
C LEU A 8 -28.20 13.67 6.81
N GLN A 9 -28.86 12.83 6.01
CA GLN A 9 -29.41 11.57 6.49
C GLN A 9 -28.27 10.77 7.08
N GLN A 10 -28.36 10.49 8.38
CA GLN A 10 -27.51 9.50 9.04
C GLN A 10 -27.65 8.18 8.26
N ALA A 11 -26.53 7.46 8.08
CA ALA A 11 -26.57 6.10 7.58
C ALA A 11 -27.60 5.29 8.41
N PRO A 12 -28.37 4.38 7.78
CA PRO A 12 -29.42 3.67 8.50
C PRO A 12 -28.81 2.91 9.68
N VAL A 13 -29.30 3.24 10.88
CA VAL A 13 -29.02 2.47 12.09
C VAL A 13 -29.63 1.09 11.88
N VAL A 14 -28.79 0.06 11.72
CA VAL A 14 -29.25 -1.33 11.69
C VAL A 14 -29.75 -1.64 13.10
N THR A 15 -31.06 -1.67 13.25
CA THR A 15 -31.71 -2.05 14.51
C THR A 15 -31.79 -3.57 14.51
N THR A 16 -31.03 -4.26 15.34
CA THR A 16 -31.29 -5.67 15.62
C THR A 16 -32.56 -5.79 16.44
N ALA A 17 -33.22 -6.95 16.38
CA ALA A 17 -34.54 -7.18 16.98
C ALA A 17 -34.60 -7.00 18.53
N ASN A 18 -33.48 -6.69 19.19
CA ASN A 18 -33.38 -6.55 20.65
C ASN A 18 -33.06 -5.14 21.15
N GLY A 19 -33.23 -4.08 20.35
CA GLY A 19 -33.27 -2.70 20.87
C GLY A 19 -31.97 -2.14 21.46
N ASP A 20 -30.87 -2.89 21.44
CA ASP A 20 -29.56 -2.39 21.83
C ASP A 20 -28.96 -1.55 20.69
N THR A 21 -28.69 -0.28 20.98
CA THR A 21 -27.94 0.60 20.08
C THR A 21 -26.48 0.19 20.16
N GLU A 22 -26.03 -0.68 19.26
CA GLU A 22 -24.63 -1.06 19.18
C GLU A 22 -23.82 0.16 18.70
N ALA A 23 -23.17 0.84 19.65
CA ALA A 23 -22.18 1.86 19.32
C ALA A 23 -21.10 1.22 18.44
N PRO A 24 -20.61 1.89 17.37
CA PRO A 24 -19.58 1.32 16.52
C PRO A 24 -18.38 0.94 17.39
N SER A 25 -18.09 -0.36 17.48
CA SER A 25 -17.04 -0.91 18.31
C SER A 25 -15.70 -0.32 17.86
N SER A 26 -15.16 0.58 18.68
CA SER A 26 -13.92 1.31 18.40
C SER A 26 -12.67 0.45 18.63
N SER A 27 -12.58 -0.72 18.01
CA SER A 27 -11.37 -1.54 18.08
C SER A 27 -10.49 -1.29 16.86
N GLY A 28 -9.74 -0.18 16.88
CA GLY A 28 -8.77 0.08 15.83
C GLY A 28 -7.72 -1.04 15.71
N ARG A 29 -7.21 -1.26 14.50
CA ARG A 29 -6.24 -2.31 14.16
C ARG A 29 -4.95 -2.09 14.94
N LYS A 30 -4.58 -3.00 15.86
CA LYS A 30 -3.39 -2.83 16.73
C LYS A 30 -2.10 -3.37 16.11
N HIS A 31 -2.18 -4.42 15.29
CA HIS A 31 -1.03 -4.98 14.60
C HIS A 31 -0.60 -4.15 13.38
N THR A 32 0.61 -4.42 12.87
CA THR A 32 1.10 -3.91 11.59
C THR A 32 1.50 -5.03 10.64
N LEU A 33 1.48 -4.72 9.35
CA LEU A 33 1.95 -5.57 8.27
C LEU A 33 3.02 -4.84 7.47
N SER A 34 4.18 -5.45 7.31
CA SER A 34 5.26 -4.96 6.47
C SER A 34 5.47 -5.87 5.27
N LEU A 35 5.78 -5.28 4.11
CA LEU A 35 6.15 -5.98 2.89
C LEU A 35 7.59 -5.63 2.55
N ALA A 36 8.49 -6.62 2.51
CA ALA A 36 9.84 -6.45 2.02
C ALA A 36 9.98 -7.07 0.62
N LEU A 37 10.55 -6.30 -0.30
CA LEU A 37 10.87 -6.75 -1.65
C LEU A 37 12.12 -6.03 -2.17
N PRO A 38 12.86 -6.62 -3.11
CA PRO A 38 14.10 -6.03 -3.58
C PRO A 38 13.87 -4.93 -4.61
N GLY A 39 14.75 -3.91 -4.61
CA GLY A 39 14.71 -2.83 -5.60
C GLY A 39 15.09 -3.25 -7.03
N SER A 40 15.74 -4.41 -7.19
CA SER A 40 16.13 -4.96 -8.49
C SER A 40 14.94 -5.28 -9.40
N CYS A 41 13.72 -5.37 -8.85
CA CYS A 41 12.49 -5.65 -9.60
C CYS A 41 12.16 -4.56 -10.65
N ILE A 42 12.70 -3.35 -10.51
CA ILE A 42 12.54 -2.27 -11.49
C ILE A 42 13.83 -1.91 -12.24
N GLU A 43 14.96 -2.52 -11.87
CA GLU A 43 16.28 -2.16 -12.43
C GLU A 43 16.39 -2.53 -13.91
N HIS A 44 15.73 -3.62 -14.31
CA HIS A 44 15.69 -4.10 -15.70
C HIS A 44 14.52 -3.51 -16.51
N CYS A 45 13.78 -2.54 -15.96
CA CYS A 45 12.70 -1.91 -16.70
C CYS A 45 13.26 -1.10 -17.89
N PRO A 46 12.69 -1.25 -19.10
CA PRO A 46 13.22 -0.61 -20.31
C PRO A 46 13.03 0.91 -20.36
N SER A 47 12.22 1.47 -19.46
CA SER A 47 11.91 2.90 -19.40
C SER A 47 11.46 3.33 -18.00
N ALA A 48 11.53 4.63 -17.73
CA ALA A 48 10.99 5.23 -16.51
C ALA A 48 9.46 5.03 -16.37
N GLU A 49 8.76 4.93 -17.50
CA GLU A 49 7.33 4.60 -17.53
C GLU A 49 7.08 3.17 -17.05
N ALA A 50 7.84 2.20 -17.56
CA ALA A 50 7.73 0.81 -17.12
C ALA A 50 8.09 0.65 -15.63
N ALA A 51 9.14 1.33 -15.17
CA ALA A 51 9.52 1.33 -13.75
C ALA A 51 8.43 1.94 -12.85
N ALA A 52 7.84 3.08 -13.27
CA ALA A 52 6.74 3.70 -12.54
C ALA A 52 5.48 2.80 -12.50
N ALA A 53 5.19 2.10 -13.60
CA ALA A 53 4.06 1.16 -13.66
C ALA A 53 4.24 -0.03 -12.70
N VAL A 54 5.43 -0.64 -12.66
CA VAL A 54 5.74 -1.74 -11.72
C VAL A 54 5.65 -1.25 -10.27
N ALA A 55 6.26 -0.09 -9.96
CA ALA A 55 6.16 0.52 -8.64
C ALA A 55 4.70 0.82 -8.23
N ALA A 56 3.85 1.24 -9.18
CA ALA A 56 2.43 1.47 -8.92
C ALA A 56 1.65 0.18 -8.65
N GLN A 57 1.98 -0.93 -9.30
CA GLN A 57 1.37 -2.23 -9.00
C GLN A 57 1.71 -2.67 -7.57
N ILE A 58 2.96 -2.51 -7.15
CA ILE A 58 3.41 -2.78 -5.76
C ILE A 58 2.69 -1.85 -4.77
N ALA A 59 2.64 -0.55 -5.03
CA ALA A 59 1.94 0.42 -4.19
C ALA A 59 0.44 0.09 -4.04
N ARG A 60 -0.20 -0.34 -5.14
CA ARG A 60 -1.60 -0.77 -5.11
C ARG A 60 -1.79 -2.04 -4.30
N ALA A 61 -0.94 -3.06 -4.48
CA ALA A 61 -0.99 -4.27 -3.67
C ALA A 61 -0.85 -3.93 -2.17
N ALA A 62 0.13 -3.09 -1.82
CA ALA A 62 0.32 -2.62 -0.45
C ALA A 62 -0.92 -1.88 0.10
N ALA A 63 -1.51 -1.00 -0.69
CA ALA A 63 -2.70 -0.25 -0.29
C ALA A 63 -3.95 -1.14 -0.14
N ILE A 64 -4.19 -2.07 -1.07
CA ILE A 64 -5.33 -3.00 -1.05
C ILE A 64 -5.32 -3.85 0.23
N PHE A 65 -4.14 -4.34 0.63
CA PHE A 65 -3.98 -5.20 1.80
C PHE A 65 -3.55 -4.45 3.06
N ALA A 66 -3.70 -3.11 3.07
CA ALA A 66 -3.45 -2.25 4.23
C ALA A 66 -2.06 -2.44 4.87
N VAL A 67 -1.02 -2.65 4.05
CA VAL A 67 0.39 -2.72 4.46
C VAL A 67 0.80 -1.38 5.10
N ASP A 68 1.46 -1.42 6.25
CA ASP A 68 1.89 -0.24 7.01
C ASP A 68 3.31 0.21 6.67
N GLU A 69 4.14 -0.69 6.14
CA GLU A 69 5.53 -0.40 5.77
C GLU A 69 5.93 -1.22 4.54
N VAL A 70 6.53 -0.56 3.54
CA VAL A 70 7.21 -1.23 2.43
C VAL A 70 8.71 -1.07 2.60
N VAL A 71 9.44 -2.18 2.66
CA VAL A 71 10.89 -2.22 2.80
C VAL A 71 11.50 -2.60 1.46
N VAL A 72 12.18 -1.65 0.82
CA VAL A 72 12.95 -1.88 -0.41
C VAL A 72 14.36 -2.29 -0.02
N TYR A 73 14.79 -3.51 -0.36
CA TYR A 73 16.10 -4.00 0.03
C TYR A 73 17.02 -4.34 -1.15
N GLU A 74 18.33 -4.35 -0.92
CA GLU A 74 19.31 -4.84 -1.90
C GLU A 74 19.47 -6.36 -1.80
N GLU A 75 19.30 -7.07 -2.92
CA GLU A 75 19.57 -8.52 -3.00
C GLU A 75 21.06 -8.81 -2.83
N VAL A 76 21.90 -7.96 -3.42
CA VAL A 76 23.36 -8.04 -3.37
C VAL A 76 23.87 -6.75 -2.73
N PRO A 77 24.53 -6.82 -1.57
CA PRO A 77 25.09 -5.63 -0.93
C PRO A 77 26.09 -4.94 -1.87
N LEU A 78 25.82 -3.67 -2.18
CA LEU A 78 26.75 -2.82 -2.93
C LEU A 78 27.93 -2.48 -2.00
N GLY A 79 29.15 -2.71 -2.45
CA GLY A 79 30.35 -2.48 -1.63
C GLY A 79 30.42 -1.02 -1.15
N GLY A 80 30.26 -0.81 0.16
CA GLY A 80 30.22 0.51 0.81
C GLY A 80 29.02 0.64 1.75
N ASP A 81 29.27 0.95 3.02
CA ASP A 81 28.20 1.08 4.02
C ASP A 81 27.21 2.18 3.61
N GLY A 82 25.92 1.85 3.59
CA GLY A 82 24.85 2.78 3.20
C GLY A 82 24.64 2.99 1.70
N SER A 83 25.38 2.31 0.82
CA SER A 83 25.16 2.43 -0.63
C SER A 83 23.88 1.70 -1.08
N ILE A 84 23.10 2.34 -1.95
CA ILE A 84 21.83 1.82 -2.49
C ILE A 84 21.84 1.92 -4.02
N SER A 85 21.23 0.96 -4.69
CA SER A 85 21.14 0.94 -6.15
C SER A 85 20.21 2.03 -6.65
N LEU A 86 20.40 2.43 -7.92
CA LEU A 86 19.47 3.34 -8.57
C LEU A 86 18.05 2.73 -8.62
N GLY A 87 17.93 1.42 -8.80
CA GLY A 87 16.67 0.69 -8.75
C GLY A 87 15.96 0.86 -7.40
N SER A 88 16.63 0.55 -6.30
CA SER A 88 16.06 0.73 -4.95
C SER A 88 15.68 2.18 -4.64
N ALA A 89 16.56 3.13 -4.99
CA ALA A 89 16.29 4.56 -4.79
C ALA A 89 15.08 5.03 -5.60
N THR A 90 14.97 4.59 -6.85
CA THR A 90 13.85 4.91 -7.76
C THR A 90 12.55 4.31 -7.25
N LEU A 91 12.55 3.03 -6.86
CA LEU A 91 11.37 2.35 -6.35
C LEU A 91 10.87 3.02 -5.07
N ALA A 92 11.76 3.26 -4.11
CA ALA A 92 11.40 3.92 -2.86
C ALA A 92 10.80 5.32 -3.09
N ARG A 93 11.39 6.10 -4.00
CA ARG A 93 10.91 7.45 -4.37
C ARG A 93 9.51 7.41 -4.99
N VAL A 94 9.25 6.51 -5.93
CA VAL A 94 7.94 6.37 -6.57
C VAL A 94 6.89 5.89 -5.57
N LEU A 95 7.21 4.91 -4.71
CA LEU A 95 6.31 4.43 -3.68
C LEU A 95 5.91 5.56 -2.71
N GLN A 96 6.87 6.35 -2.23
CA GLN A 96 6.61 7.52 -1.37
C GLN A 96 5.73 8.56 -2.06
N TYR A 97 6.01 8.83 -3.34
CA TYR A 97 5.22 9.78 -4.13
C TYR A 97 3.76 9.31 -4.30
N LEU A 98 3.56 8.03 -4.61
CA LEU A 98 2.23 7.45 -4.79
C LEU A 98 1.44 7.41 -3.48
N GLU A 99 2.07 7.06 -2.36
CA GLU A 99 1.44 7.08 -1.04
C GLU A 99 1.06 8.49 -0.58
N THR A 100 1.84 9.50 -0.97
CA THR A 100 1.57 10.89 -0.56
C THR A 100 0.24 11.41 -1.12
N PRO A 101 -0.66 11.98 -0.30
CA PRO A 101 -1.90 12.60 -0.74
C PRO A 101 -1.66 13.63 -1.86
N PRO A 102 -2.47 13.65 -2.94
CA PRO A 102 -2.21 14.47 -4.12
C PRO A 102 -1.94 15.96 -3.84
N PHE A 103 -2.68 16.56 -2.89
CA PHE A 103 -2.53 17.98 -2.55
C PHE A 103 -1.20 18.30 -1.86
N LEU A 104 -0.53 17.32 -1.24
CA LEU A 104 0.76 17.51 -0.58
C LEU A 104 1.95 17.33 -1.51
N ARG A 105 1.75 16.73 -2.70
CA ARG A 105 2.87 16.33 -3.58
C ARG A 105 3.68 17.52 -4.07
N ALA A 106 3.04 18.65 -4.38
CA ALA A 106 3.74 19.86 -4.80
C ALA A 106 4.67 20.41 -3.71
N SER A 107 4.24 20.34 -2.45
CA SER A 107 5.02 20.84 -1.30
C SER A 107 6.14 19.88 -0.88
N LEU A 108 5.88 18.56 -0.94
CA LEU A 108 6.84 17.54 -0.48
C LEU A 108 7.80 17.06 -1.57
N PHE A 109 7.45 17.24 -2.84
CA PHE A 109 8.28 16.90 -4.00
C PHE A 109 8.42 18.10 -4.94
N PRO A 110 9.01 19.24 -4.48
CA PRO A 110 9.12 20.46 -5.28
C PRO A 110 9.97 20.25 -6.55
N GLY A 111 10.80 19.20 -6.59
CA GLY A 111 11.59 18.77 -7.74
C GLY A 111 11.02 17.55 -8.48
N SER A 112 9.75 17.17 -8.29
CA SER A 112 9.19 15.97 -8.94
C SER A 112 9.33 16.00 -10.47
N VAL A 113 9.34 17.19 -11.07
CA VAL A 113 9.54 17.40 -12.50
C VAL A 113 10.94 16.97 -12.94
N ALA A 114 11.96 17.01 -12.08
CA ALA A 114 13.32 16.61 -12.42
C ALA A 114 13.47 15.09 -12.59
N TYR A 115 12.60 14.31 -11.94
CA TYR A 115 12.66 12.84 -11.94
C TYR A 115 11.70 12.24 -12.97
N PRO A 116 12.20 11.63 -14.06
CA PRO A 116 11.34 11.06 -15.12
C PRO A 116 10.29 10.09 -14.60
N GLU A 117 10.66 9.22 -13.67
CA GLU A 117 9.78 8.23 -13.05
C GLU A 117 8.64 8.88 -12.26
N LEU A 118 8.87 10.04 -11.62
CA LEU A 118 7.82 10.75 -10.88
C LEU A 118 6.87 11.48 -11.82
N ARG A 119 7.37 11.98 -12.96
CA ARG A 119 6.50 12.52 -14.03
C ARG A 119 5.62 11.43 -14.61
N CYS A 120 6.19 10.26 -14.91
CA CYS A 120 5.42 9.10 -15.36
C CYS A 120 4.41 8.67 -14.30
N ALA A 121 4.81 8.58 -13.03
CA ALA A 121 3.90 8.21 -11.95
C ALA A 121 2.74 9.20 -11.78
N ALA A 122 2.99 10.50 -11.91
CA ALA A 122 1.96 11.53 -11.86
C ALA A 122 0.97 11.46 -13.03
N ALA A 123 1.47 11.13 -14.23
CA ALA A 123 0.68 11.14 -15.45
C ALA A 123 -0.09 9.84 -15.72
N LEU A 124 0.48 8.70 -15.35
CA LEU A 124 0.03 7.38 -15.80
C LEU A 124 -0.51 6.49 -14.68
N CYS A 125 -0.02 6.66 -13.45
CA CYS A 125 -0.39 5.76 -12.37
C CYS A 125 -1.73 6.18 -11.74
N PRO A 126 -2.68 5.25 -11.56
CA PRO A 126 -3.95 5.56 -10.93
C PRO A 126 -3.73 5.97 -9.47
N SER A 127 -4.63 6.80 -8.93
CA SER A 127 -4.66 7.09 -7.50
C SER A 127 -4.80 5.79 -6.69
N LEU A 128 -4.13 5.74 -5.54
CA LEU A 128 -4.29 4.62 -4.60
C LEU A 128 -5.66 4.61 -3.93
N GLN A 129 -6.38 5.75 -3.95
CA GLN A 129 -7.70 5.92 -3.33
C GLN A 129 -7.77 5.45 -1.87
N THR A 130 -6.67 5.59 -1.14
CA THR A 130 -6.60 5.27 0.28
C THR A 130 -7.36 6.30 1.11
N PRO A 131 -7.78 5.98 2.35
CA PRO A 131 -8.59 6.90 3.15
C PRO A 131 -7.96 8.29 3.36
N HIS A 132 -6.63 8.38 3.47
CA HIS A 132 -5.90 9.64 3.61
C HIS A 132 -5.72 10.42 2.29
N HIS A 133 -6.17 9.88 1.14
CA HIS A 133 -6.28 10.58 -0.15
C HIS A 133 -7.66 11.25 -0.32
N SER A 134 -8.32 11.59 0.78
CA SER A 134 -9.67 12.16 0.78
C SER A 134 -9.74 13.49 0.04
N ARG A 135 -10.89 13.71 -0.60
CA ARG A 135 -11.17 14.94 -1.33
C ARG A 135 -11.42 16.10 -0.37
N SER A 136 -11.25 17.33 -0.84
CA SER A 136 -11.42 18.53 -0.03
C SER A 136 -12.86 18.77 0.47
N GLN A 137 -13.87 18.09 -0.10
CA GLN A 137 -15.25 18.19 0.38
C GLN A 137 -15.62 17.09 1.38
N GLU A 138 -14.76 16.11 1.59
CA GLU A 138 -15.02 14.96 2.46
C GLU A 138 -14.39 15.19 3.84
N TRP A 139 -15.23 15.44 4.84
CA TRP A 139 -14.76 15.63 6.22
C TRP A 139 -14.27 14.30 6.81
N GLN A 140 -13.07 14.32 7.37
CA GLN A 140 -12.49 13.19 8.11
C GLN A 140 -11.94 13.65 9.45
N SER A 141 -12.04 12.80 10.47
CA SER A 141 -11.51 13.11 11.80
C SER A 141 -9.99 13.18 11.87
N TYR A 142 -9.31 12.55 10.90
CA TYR A 142 -7.87 12.67 10.73
C TYR A 142 -7.57 13.23 9.34
N ARG A 143 -6.47 13.97 9.21
CA ARG A 143 -6.00 14.46 7.93
C ARG A 143 -4.49 14.60 7.91
N GLU A 144 -3.90 14.32 6.76
CA GLU A 144 -2.51 14.67 6.50
C GLU A 144 -2.39 16.16 6.21
N GLY A 145 -1.24 16.75 6.52
CA GLY A 145 -0.95 18.14 6.23
C GLY A 145 0.54 18.43 6.12
N VAL A 146 0.88 19.62 5.63
CA VAL A 146 2.24 20.15 5.59
C VAL A 146 2.30 21.51 6.29
N VAL A 147 3.29 21.68 7.15
CA VAL A 147 3.50 22.94 7.88
C VAL A 147 3.98 24.00 6.89
N MET A 148 3.21 25.08 6.73
CA MET A 148 3.52 26.19 5.82
C MET A 148 4.22 27.33 6.54
N ARG A 149 3.81 27.63 7.78
CA ARG A 149 4.35 28.69 8.62
C ARG A 149 4.30 28.26 10.09
N SER A 150 5.21 28.80 10.89
CA SER A 150 5.24 28.56 12.33
C SER A 150 5.71 29.80 13.04
N GLU A 151 5.02 30.16 14.12
CA GLU A 151 5.32 31.31 14.96
C GLU A 151 5.57 30.83 16.40
N PRO A 152 6.64 31.32 17.07
CA PRO A 152 6.85 31.05 18.48
C PRO A 152 5.61 31.40 19.32
N ASP A 153 5.33 30.57 20.33
CA ASP A 153 4.21 30.71 21.29
C ASP A 153 2.78 30.71 20.71
N THR A 154 2.65 30.76 19.38
CA THR A 154 1.37 30.73 18.66
C THR A 154 1.10 29.36 18.04
N GLY A 155 2.15 28.71 17.53
CA GLY A 155 2.05 27.40 16.90
C GLY A 155 2.18 27.46 15.38
N SER A 156 1.61 26.47 14.68
CA SER A 156 1.83 26.25 13.25
C SER A 156 0.58 26.38 12.40
N PHE A 157 0.78 26.93 11.22
CA PHE A 157 -0.16 26.99 10.11
C PHE A 157 0.09 25.80 9.18
N VAL A 158 -0.93 24.95 9.02
CA VAL A 158 -0.80 23.68 8.29
C VAL A 158 -1.78 23.65 7.12
N ASP A 159 -1.25 23.45 5.91
CA ASP A 159 -2.07 23.11 4.76
C ASP A 159 -2.50 21.66 4.87
N ILE A 160 -3.82 21.45 4.95
CA ILE A 160 -4.44 20.13 5.01
C ILE A 160 -5.25 19.81 3.75
N GLY A 161 -5.32 20.70 2.76
CA GLY A 161 -6.09 20.49 1.53
C GLY A 161 -7.60 20.67 1.69
N TYR A 162 -8.07 21.35 2.74
CA TYR A 162 -9.46 21.89 2.82
C TYR A 162 -9.46 23.34 2.34
N GLU A 163 -10.65 23.92 2.20
CA GLU A 163 -10.80 25.37 1.95
C GLU A 163 -10.18 26.23 3.06
N ARG A 164 -10.09 25.69 4.28
CA ARG A 164 -9.43 26.33 5.43
C ARG A 164 -8.24 25.49 5.87
N ASN A 165 -7.15 26.18 6.18
CA ASN A 165 -5.96 25.59 6.79
C ASN A 165 -6.22 25.26 8.25
N ALA A 166 -5.38 24.39 8.81
CA ALA A 166 -5.43 24.00 10.20
C ALA A 166 -4.41 24.74 11.04
N HIS A 167 -4.79 25.06 12.28
CA HIS A 167 -3.91 25.58 13.31
C HIS A 167 -3.63 24.47 14.33
N VAL A 168 -2.36 24.33 14.68
CA VAL A 168 -1.89 23.49 15.80
C VAL A 168 -1.07 24.35 16.74
N GLU A 169 -1.12 24.06 18.04
CA GLU A 169 -0.46 24.89 19.08
C GLU A 169 1.07 24.72 19.07
N GLU A 170 1.55 23.57 18.58
CA GLU A 170 2.98 23.28 18.52
C GLU A 170 3.68 24.11 17.43
N CYS A 171 4.85 24.65 17.75
CA CYS A 171 5.73 25.29 16.78
C CYS A 171 6.58 24.22 16.06
N LEU A 172 6.16 23.83 14.85
CA LEU A 172 6.75 22.75 14.07
C LEU A 172 7.67 23.28 12.95
N PRO A 173 8.67 22.50 12.49
CA PRO A 173 9.48 22.89 11.33
C PRO A 173 8.63 23.05 10.06
N VAL A 174 8.84 24.13 9.31
CA VAL A 174 8.21 24.35 8.00
C VAL A 174 8.60 23.25 7.01
N GLY A 175 7.66 22.82 6.17
CA GLY A 175 7.83 21.72 5.22
C GLY A 175 7.62 20.33 5.84
N ARG A 176 7.41 20.23 7.16
CA ARG A 176 7.15 18.95 7.82
C ARG A 176 5.75 18.42 7.47
N ARG A 177 5.69 17.17 7.02
CA ARG A 177 4.44 16.40 6.91
C ARG A 177 3.96 15.98 8.30
N VAL A 178 2.67 16.17 8.58
CA VAL A 178 2.03 15.89 9.87
C VAL A 178 0.68 15.21 9.70
N THR A 179 0.30 14.39 10.68
CA THR A 179 -1.06 13.86 10.82
C THR A 179 -1.78 14.67 11.88
N LEU A 180 -2.95 15.19 11.54
CA LEU A 180 -3.77 16.02 12.43
C LEU A 180 -5.06 15.30 12.80
N TYR A 181 -5.51 15.48 14.03
CA TYR A 181 -6.86 15.13 14.47
C TYR A 181 -7.74 16.38 14.47
N LEU A 182 -8.82 16.35 13.69
CA LEU A 182 -9.77 17.45 13.47
C LEU A 182 -11.10 17.26 14.22
N GLY A 183 -11.32 16.10 14.82
CA GLY A 183 -12.58 15.78 15.50
C GLY A 183 -13.72 15.35 14.57
N SER A 184 -14.90 15.10 15.13
CA SER A 184 -16.06 14.60 14.37
C SER A 184 -16.73 15.67 13.50
N SER A 185 -16.50 16.95 13.77
CA SER A 185 -17.10 18.06 13.05
C SER A 185 -16.13 19.25 13.00
N PRO A 186 -16.21 20.10 11.95
CA PRO A 186 -15.34 21.26 11.82
C PRO A 186 -15.54 22.24 12.97
N SER A 187 -14.43 22.65 13.58
CA SER A 187 -14.36 23.72 14.57
C SER A 187 -13.31 24.73 14.11
N THR A 188 -13.63 26.02 14.17
CA THR A 188 -12.72 27.07 13.74
C THR A 188 -12.39 28.05 14.87
N ALA A 189 -11.28 28.76 14.71
CA ALA A 189 -10.95 29.95 15.48
C ALA A 189 -10.21 30.96 14.60
N PHE A 190 -10.42 32.24 14.89
CA PHE A 190 -9.55 33.28 14.36
C PHE A 190 -8.21 33.23 15.10
N VAL A 191 -7.12 33.13 14.34
CA VAL A 191 -5.75 33.11 14.89
C VAL A 191 -5.09 34.45 14.53
N PRO A 192 -5.00 35.40 15.47
CA PRO A 192 -4.56 36.77 15.18
C PRO A 192 -3.18 36.85 14.52
N ALA A 193 -2.23 36.02 14.96
CA ALA A 193 -0.89 35.96 14.40
C ALA A 193 -0.86 35.64 12.89
N PHE A 194 -1.83 34.84 12.42
CA PHE A 194 -1.97 34.53 11.00
C PHE A 194 -3.03 35.38 10.30
N SER A 195 -3.77 36.22 11.05
CA SER A 195 -4.88 37.02 10.55
C SER A 195 -5.93 36.20 9.77
N GLU A 196 -6.11 34.93 10.16
CA GLU A 196 -6.95 33.97 9.45
C GLU A 196 -7.91 33.21 10.38
N THR A 197 -9.08 32.81 9.86
CA THR A 197 -9.98 31.87 10.54
C THR A 197 -9.66 30.45 10.09
N MET A 198 -9.06 29.68 10.98
CA MET A 198 -8.47 28.38 10.72
C MET A 198 -9.24 27.26 11.42
N LEU A 199 -9.09 26.03 10.95
CA LEU A 199 -9.60 24.84 11.63
C LEU A 199 -8.74 24.53 12.84
N LYS A 200 -9.37 24.27 13.99
CA LYS A 200 -8.67 23.78 15.18
C LYS A 200 -8.27 22.33 14.97
N ALA A 201 -7.01 22.01 15.23
CA ALA A 201 -6.50 20.67 15.11
C ALA A 201 -5.57 20.32 16.28
N ARG A 202 -5.42 19.03 16.54
CA ARG A 202 -4.40 18.50 17.45
C ARG A 202 -3.39 17.69 16.64
N LEU A 203 -2.10 17.79 16.97
CA LEU A 203 -1.11 16.89 16.42
C LEU A 203 -1.42 15.43 16.84
N ALA A 204 -1.51 14.55 15.85
CA ALA A 204 -1.75 13.12 16.05
C ALA A 204 -0.53 12.31 15.61
N ARG A 205 -0.35 11.12 16.19
CA ARG A 205 0.62 10.16 15.65
C ARG A 205 0.08 9.60 14.33
N PRO A 206 0.94 9.34 13.32
CA PRO A 206 0.52 8.68 12.08
C PRO A 206 -0.17 7.31 12.28
N SER A 207 0.05 6.67 13.43
CA SER A 207 -0.60 5.40 13.79
C SER A 207 -1.96 5.54 14.48
N GLU A 208 -2.37 6.75 14.89
CA GLU A 208 -3.66 6.96 15.56
C GLU A 208 -4.87 6.61 14.69
N PRO A 209 -4.95 7.01 13.40
CA PRO A 209 -6.08 6.64 12.54
C PRO A 209 -6.30 5.12 12.51
N ARG A 210 -5.22 4.35 12.35
CA ARG A 210 -5.24 2.89 12.37
C ARG A 210 -5.61 2.34 13.74
N THR A 211 -4.89 2.75 14.79
CA THR A 211 -4.98 2.13 16.11
C THR A 211 -6.23 2.55 16.89
N GLN A 212 -6.83 3.70 16.58
CA GLN A 212 -8.02 4.20 17.27
C GLN A 212 -9.30 4.01 16.45
N GLN A 213 -9.25 4.21 15.13
CA GLN A 213 -10.44 4.14 14.26
C GLN A 213 -10.44 2.95 13.30
N GLY A 214 -9.35 2.19 13.21
CA GLY A 214 -9.24 1.09 12.25
C GLY A 214 -9.05 1.56 10.81
N THR A 215 -8.85 2.87 10.59
CA THR A 215 -8.69 3.45 9.26
C THR A 215 -7.27 3.22 8.76
N TYR A 216 -7.15 2.63 7.57
CA TYR A 216 -5.86 2.51 6.90
C TYR A 216 -5.31 3.90 6.54
N TRP A 217 -4.02 4.13 6.78
CA TRP A 217 -3.40 5.45 6.70
C TRP A 217 -2.13 5.48 5.83
N GLY A 218 -2.11 4.63 4.80
CA GLY A 218 -0.96 4.46 3.91
C GLY A 218 0.16 3.62 4.51
N PHE A 219 1.32 3.66 3.84
CA PHE A 219 2.52 2.94 4.22
C PHE A 219 3.72 3.88 4.33
N SER A 220 4.62 3.61 5.27
CA SER A 220 5.96 4.18 5.23
C SER A 220 6.85 3.39 4.26
N VAL A 221 7.86 4.04 3.69
CA VAL A 221 8.86 3.36 2.84
C VAL A 221 10.21 3.42 3.53
N ARG A 222 10.86 2.26 3.68
CA ARG A 222 12.20 2.11 4.24
C ARG A 222 13.11 1.46 3.21
N VAL A 223 14.36 1.92 3.12
CA VAL A 223 15.38 1.26 2.30
C VAL A 223 16.35 0.51 3.21
N ALA A 224 16.70 -0.72 2.84
CA ALA A 224 17.67 -1.56 3.55
C ALA A 224 18.77 -2.01 2.60
N THR A 225 20.04 -1.98 3.04
CA THR A 225 21.19 -2.33 2.19
C THR A 225 21.42 -3.84 2.04
N SER A 226 20.60 -4.67 2.70
CA SER A 226 20.62 -6.12 2.61
C SER A 226 19.39 -6.75 3.27
N LEU A 227 19.15 -8.05 3.03
CA LEU A 227 18.11 -8.81 3.73
C LEU A 227 18.39 -8.92 5.24
N SER A 228 19.65 -9.07 5.67
CA SER A 228 19.99 -9.06 7.10
C SER A 228 19.61 -7.75 7.78
N ARG A 229 19.76 -6.61 7.10
CA ARG A 229 19.33 -5.29 7.61
C ARG A 229 17.81 -5.18 7.68
N VAL A 230 17.06 -5.79 6.74
CA VAL A 230 15.58 -5.88 6.86
C VAL A 230 15.18 -6.52 8.19
N LEU A 231 15.82 -7.63 8.56
CA LEU A 231 15.48 -8.42 9.75
C LEU A 231 16.02 -7.79 11.05
N LYS A 232 17.22 -7.19 11.03
CA LYS A 232 17.91 -6.65 12.22
C LYS A 232 17.59 -5.19 12.52
N GLU A 233 17.14 -4.42 11.52
CA GLU A 233 16.81 -2.99 11.65
C GLU A 233 15.34 -2.74 11.29
N PRO A 234 14.41 -3.31 12.07
CA PRO A 234 12.99 -3.16 11.84
C PRO A 234 12.53 -1.71 12.06
N GLY A 235 11.50 -1.27 11.30
CA GLY A 235 10.86 0.03 11.49
C GLY A 235 10.10 0.16 12.84
N PHE A 236 10.03 -0.91 13.62
CA PHE A 236 9.33 -0.99 14.89
C PHE A 236 10.29 -1.34 16.03
N LYS A 237 10.17 -0.64 17.17
CA LYS A 237 11.04 -0.86 18.34
C LYS A 237 11.06 -2.30 18.85
N ALA A 238 9.94 -3.03 18.71
CA ALA A 238 9.82 -4.41 19.15
C ALA A 238 10.28 -5.44 18.09
N GLY A 239 10.65 -4.98 16.90
CA GLY A 239 10.92 -5.83 15.75
C GLY A 239 9.69 -6.50 15.15
N TYR A 240 9.94 -7.43 14.24
CA TYR A 240 8.93 -8.29 13.63
C TYR A 240 8.83 -9.57 14.45
N ASP A 241 7.67 -9.83 15.07
CA ASP A 241 7.41 -11.03 15.86
C ASP A 241 6.79 -12.17 15.03
N LEU A 242 6.38 -11.86 13.79
CA LEU A 242 6.05 -12.83 12.76
C LEU A 242 6.77 -12.47 11.46
N SER A 243 7.55 -13.40 10.91
CA SER A 243 8.17 -13.23 9.59
C SER A 243 7.79 -14.38 8.66
N VAL A 244 7.39 -14.03 7.44
CA VAL A 244 6.95 -14.95 6.40
C VAL A 244 7.82 -14.74 5.18
N GLY A 245 8.71 -15.70 4.89
CA GLY A 245 9.44 -15.73 3.62
C GLY A 245 8.61 -16.45 2.56
N THR A 246 8.60 -15.93 1.34
CA THR A 246 7.89 -16.56 0.23
C THR A 246 8.87 -17.04 -0.85
N ALA A 247 8.80 -18.32 -1.19
CA ALA A 247 9.63 -18.91 -2.24
C ALA A 247 8.95 -20.13 -2.85
N ARG A 248 9.42 -20.56 -4.02
CA ARG A 248 8.88 -21.73 -4.72
C ARG A 248 9.08 -23.03 -3.94
N GLN A 249 10.18 -23.12 -3.22
CA GLN A 249 10.60 -24.24 -2.37
C GLN A 249 9.93 -24.20 -0.99
N GLY A 250 9.17 -23.14 -0.68
CA GLY A 250 8.44 -22.99 0.56
C GLY A 250 7.35 -24.05 0.74
N ALA A 251 6.90 -24.21 1.98
CA ALA A 251 5.84 -25.15 2.32
C ALA A 251 4.53 -24.77 1.61
N VAL A 252 3.87 -25.78 1.03
CA VAL A 252 2.54 -25.62 0.43
C VAL A 252 1.50 -25.85 1.52
N ARG A 253 0.66 -24.84 1.76
CA ARG A 253 -0.49 -24.95 2.66
C ARG A 253 -1.73 -24.48 1.93
N GLN A 254 -2.87 -25.12 2.18
CA GLN A 254 -4.15 -24.61 1.69
C GLN A 254 -4.50 -23.33 2.45
N VAL A 255 -5.06 -22.33 1.76
CA VAL A 255 -5.45 -21.05 2.38
C VAL A 255 -6.38 -21.27 3.57
N ALA A 256 -7.29 -22.27 3.47
CA ALA A 256 -8.22 -22.61 4.54
C ALA A 256 -7.55 -23.20 5.80
N GLU A 257 -6.36 -23.77 5.66
CA GLU A 257 -5.60 -24.45 6.73
C GLU A 257 -4.46 -23.58 7.27
N LEU A 258 -4.21 -22.42 6.65
CA LEU A 258 -3.14 -21.52 7.06
C LEU A 258 -3.51 -20.81 8.35
N VAL A 259 -2.84 -21.20 9.43
CA VAL A 259 -2.91 -20.53 10.73
C VAL A 259 -1.60 -19.78 10.96
N LEU A 260 -1.69 -18.49 11.26
CA LEU A 260 -0.53 -17.69 11.65
C LEU A 260 -0.45 -17.64 13.20
N PRO A 261 0.75 -17.66 13.78
CA PRO A 261 0.93 -17.30 15.17
C PRO A 261 0.35 -15.90 15.43
N THR A 262 -0.21 -15.66 16.61
CA THR A 262 -0.60 -14.30 17.02
C THR A 262 0.60 -13.38 16.96
N PHE A 263 0.41 -12.20 16.36
CA PHE A 263 1.50 -11.27 16.10
C PHE A 263 1.08 -9.82 16.31
N LYS A 264 2.07 -8.95 16.50
CA LYS A 264 1.90 -7.50 16.55
C LYS A 264 2.50 -6.82 15.34
N HIS A 265 3.61 -7.33 14.80
CA HIS A 265 4.35 -6.77 13.68
C HIS A 265 4.74 -7.91 12.73
N ALA A 266 3.91 -8.14 11.71
CA ALA A 266 4.20 -9.14 10.68
C ALA A 266 5.09 -8.55 9.58
N LEU A 267 6.00 -9.36 9.06
CA LEU A 267 6.82 -9.07 7.89
C LEU A 267 6.62 -10.17 6.84
N VAL A 268 6.25 -9.79 5.62
CA VAL A 268 6.24 -10.68 4.45
C VAL A 268 7.43 -10.31 3.59
N VAL A 269 8.29 -11.28 3.28
CA VAL A 269 9.50 -11.06 2.47
C VAL A 269 9.39 -11.82 1.15
N LEU A 270 9.48 -11.07 0.06
CA LEU A 270 9.52 -11.59 -1.31
C LEU A 270 10.94 -11.56 -1.85
N GLY A 271 11.30 -12.54 -2.68
CA GLY A 271 12.46 -12.42 -3.56
C GLY A 271 12.19 -11.48 -4.75
N GLY A 272 13.16 -11.40 -5.65
CA GLY A 272 13.04 -10.59 -6.87
C GLY A 272 13.67 -11.26 -8.07
N THR A 273 14.76 -10.69 -8.55
CA THR A 273 15.53 -11.32 -9.63
C THR A 273 16.18 -12.60 -9.13
N GLN A 274 16.52 -12.62 -7.84
CA GLN A 274 17.02 -13.79 -7.13
C GLN A 274 15.94 -14.37 -6.19
N GLU A 275 15.91 -15.70 -6.09
CA GLU A 275 15.13 -16.37 -5.04
C GLU A 275 15.76 -16.11 -3.66
N LEU A 276 14.97 -16.22 -2.59
CA LEU A 276 15.43 -15.89 -1.24
C LEU A 276 16.64 -16.73 -0.81
N GLU A 277 16.76 -17.97 -1.26
CA GLU A 277 17.89 -18.85 -1.02
C GLU A 277 19.21 -18.24 -1.53
N ALA A 278 19.21 -17.68 -2.74
CA ALA A 278 20.39 -17.03 -3.31
C ALA A 278 20.72 -15.73 -2.59
N ILE A 279 19.70 -14.94 -2.24
CA ILE A 279 19.86 -13.69 -1.47
C ILE A 279 20.48 -13.98 -0.10
N VAL A 280 20.00 -15.01 0.60
CA VAL A 280 20.53 -15.43 1.90
C VAL A 280 21.97 -15.91 1.79
N ALA A 281 22.31 -16.67 0.75
CA ALA A 281 23.69 -17.12 0.51
C ALA A 281 24.64 -15.96 0.16
N GLY A 282 24.14 -14.91 -0.51
CA GLY A 282 24.91 -13.71 -0.86
C GLY A 282 25.07 -12.71 0.27
N ASP A 283 24.22 -12.75 1.30
CA ASP A 283 24.33 -11.89 2.47
C ASP A 283 25.34 -12.45 3.48
N ALA A 284 26.52 -11.82 3.57
CA ALA A 284 27.60 -12.27 4.44
C ALA A 284 27.19 -12.48 5.90
N ALA A 285 26.28 -11.66 6.44
CA ALA A 285 25.84 -11.76 7.82
C ALA A 285 24.87 -12.94 8.06
N LEU A 286 24.11 -13.34 7.03
CA LEU A 286 23.23 -14.51 7.07
C LEU A 286 23.99 -15.79 6.75
N ALA A 287 24.89 -15.75 5.76
CA ALA A 287 25.75 -16.86 5.39
C ALA A 287 26.63 -17.31 6.57
N GLN A 288 27.21 -16.37 7.32
CA GLN A 288 27.98 -16.67 8.54
C GLN A 288 27.15 -17.33 9.64
N ALA A 289 25.83 -17.08 9.69
CA ALA A 289 24.95 -17.72 10.65
C ALA A 289 24.67 -19.19 10.33
N GLY A 290 25.03 -19.66 9.12
CA GLY A 290 24.92 -21.05 8.69
C GLY A 290 23.48 -21.57 8.57
N LYS A 291 22.49 -20.67 8.53
CA LYS A 291 21.06 -20.99 8.46
C LYS A 291 20.58 -21.01 7.01
N GLY A 292 19.72 -21.96 6.67
CA GLY A 292 19.00 -21.94 5.39
C GLY A 292 17.97 -20.82 5.37
N ALA A 293 17.49 -20.43 4.18
CA ALA A 293 16.48 -19.38 4.06
C ALA A 293 15.22 -19.68 4.89
N ALA A 294 14.75 -20.93 4.89
CA ALA A 294 13.60 -21.35 5.67
C ALA A 294 13.78 -21.15 7.20
N ASP A 295 15.00 -21.26 7.72
CA ASP A 295 15.31 -21.12 9.15
C ASP A 295 15.37 -19.66 9.62
N LEU A 296 15.31 -18.69 8.69
CA LEU A 296 15.29 -17.26 8.99
C LEU A 296 13.88 -16.72 9.26
N PHE A 297 12.85 -17.45 8.83
CA PHE A 297 11.46 -17.00 8.89
C PHE A 297 10.64 -17.85 9.86
N SER A 298 9.65 -17.23 10.52
CA SER A 298 8.66 -17.99 11.29
C SER A 298 7.88 -18.96 10.41
N LEU A 299 7.59 -18.55 9.17
CA LEU A 299 6.98 -19.37 8.14
C LEU A 299 7.72 -19.18 6.81
N TYR A 300 7.90 -20.26 6.07
CA TYR A 300 8.48 -20.23 4.72
C TYR A 300 7.52 -20.92 3.77
N LEU A 301 6.86 -20.15 2.90
CA LEU A 301 5.65 -20.58 2.19
C LEU A 301 5.78 -20.44 0.68
N ASN A 302 5.20 -21.40 -0.04
CA ASN A 302 4.88 -21.23 -1.46
C ASN A 302 3.43 -20.77 -1.59
N CYS A 303 3.22 -19.50 -1.94
CA CYS A 303 1.88 -18.91 -2.08
C CYS A 303 1.20 -19.25 -3.42
N CYS A 304 1.93 -19.80 -4.40
CA CYS A 304 1.42 -20.17 -5.73
C CYS A 304 1.91 -21.57 -6.15
N PRO A 305 1.47 -22.65 -5.47
CA PRO A 305 1.85 -24.00 -5.85
C PRO A 305 1.36 -24.32 -7.27
N GLY A 306 2.20 -25.00 -8.05
CA GLY A 306 1.85 -25.38 -9.43
C GLY A 306 1.86 -24.23 -10.43
N GLN A 307 2.56 -23.12 -10.15
CA GLN A 307 2.77 -22.04 -11.12
C GLN A 307 3.28 -22.60 -12.47
N ALA A 308 2.72 -22.09 -13.57
CA ALA A 308 3.05 -22.53 -14.92
C ALA A 308 4.23 -21.75 -15.55
N THR A 309 4.70 -20.69 -14.87
CA THR A 309 5.84 -19.90 -15.30
C THR A 309 7.09 -20.31 -14.53
N ALA A 310 8.27 -20.09 -15.13
CA ALA A 310 9.55 -20.39 -14.47
C ALA A 310 9.75 -19.54 -13.20
N SER A 311 9.30 -18.28 -13.24
CA SER A 311 9.33 -17.33 -12.13
C SER A 311 8.05 -16.50 -12.07
N ILE A 312 7.79 -15.90 -10.90
CA ILE A 312 6.73 -14.90 -10.69
C ILE A 312 7.45 -13.59 -10.38
N ARG A 313 7.07 -12.51 -11.05
CA ARG A 313 7.70 -11.19 -10.85
C ARG A 313 7.32 -10.61 -9.49
N SER A 314 8.13 -9.74 -8.91
CA SER A 314 7.92 -9.23 -7.54
C SER A 314 6.57 -8.51 -7.36
N GLU A 315 6.14 -7.75 -8.36
CA GLU A 315 4.86 -7.04 -8.34
C GLU A 315 3.64 -7.98 -8.41
N ASP A 316 3.76 -9.09 -9.15
CA ASP A 316 2.76 -10.16 -9.18
C ASP A 316 2.77 -10.95 -7.86
N ALA A 317 3.96 -11.25 -7.34
CA ALA A 317 4.15 -11.92 -6.07
C ALA A 317 3.59 -11.09 -4.90
N ALA A 318 3.71 -9.76 -4.94
CA ALA A 318 3.18 -8.87 -3.90
C ALA A 318 1.67 -9.03 -3.77
N ILE A 319 0.91 -8.89 -4.87
CA ILE A 319 -0.54 -9.03 -4.81
C ILE A 319 -0.95 -10.46 -4.48
N LEU A 320 -0.27 -11.47 -5.06
CA LEU A 320 -0.60 -12.88 -4.89
C LEU A 320 -0.36 -13.34 -3.45
N CYS A 321 0.82 -13.06 -2.88
CA CYS A 321 1.18 -13.49 -1.54
C CYS A 321 0.36 -12.75 -0.48
N LEU A 322 0.13 -11.45 -0.65
CA LEU A 322 -0.73 -10.71 0.27
C LEU A 322 -2.18 -11.21 0.22
N ALA A 323 -2.71 -11.53 -0.97
CA ALA A 323 -4.04 -12.14 -1.10
C ALA A 323 -4.12 -13.52 -0.43
N TYR A 324 -3.10 -14.35 -0.62
CA TYR A 324 -2.98 -15.67 -0.01
C TYR A 324 -2.97 -15.59 1.53
N LEU A 325 -2.27 -14.61 2.10
CA LEU A 325 -2.14 -14.41 3.55
C LEU A 325 -3.30 -13.63 4.19
N HIS A 326 -4.06 -12.85 3.40
CA HIS A 326 -4.99 -11.84 3.90
C HIS A 326 -6.01 -12.37 4.92
N ALA A 327 -6.64 -13.51 4.63
CA ALA A 327 -7.66 -14.07 5.52
C ALA A 327 -7.09 -14.44 6.90
N SER A 328 -5.85 -14.94 6.96
CA SER A 328 -5.21 -15.31 8.21
C SER A 328 -4.63 -14.08 8.93
N LEU A 329 -4.09 -13.10 8.19
CA LEU A 329 -3.63 -11.83 8.76
C LEU A 329 -4.75 -11.07 9.50
N LEU A 330 -5.97 -11.07 8.94
CA LEU A 330 -7.14 -10.46 9.59
C LEU A 330 -7.58 -11.20 10.85
N LYS A 331 -7.50 -12.54 10.86
CA LYS A 331 -7.90 -13.37 12.01
C LYS A 331 -6.89 -13.30 13.14
N ASP A 332 -5.60 -13.44 12.81
CA ASP A 332 -4.54 -13.75 13.77
C ASP A 332 -3.75 -12.50 14.21
N GLY A 333 -3.86 -11.39 13.48
CA GLY A 333 -3.29 -10.10 13.87
C GLY A 333 -4.02 -9.43 15.04
N ALA A 334 -5.18 -9.94 15.44
CA ALA A 334 -5.87 -9.51 16.64
C ALA A 334 -5.66 -10.58 17.72
N GLY A 335 -4.82 -10.29 18.71
CA GLY A 335 -4.89 -11.01 19.98
C GLY A 335 -6.31 -10.83 20.53
N THR A 336 -7.18 -11.80 20.26
CA THR A 336 -8.57 -11.97 20.70
C THR A 336 -9.36 -10.68 20.93
N GLY A 337 -10.17 -10.27 19.94
CA GLY A 337 -11.24 -9.30 20.18
C GLY A 337 -11.73 -8.51 18.97
N ALA A 338 -12.01 -9.14 17.84
CA ALA A 338 -12.97 -8.70 16.82
C ALA A 338 -12.86 -9.64 15.62
N GLY A 339 -13.50 -10.80 15.71
CA GLY A 339 -13.84 -11.51 14.48
C GLY A 339 -14.77 -10.60 13.70
N ILE A 340 -14.36 -10.17 12.50
CA ILE A 340 -15.31 -9.70 11.51
C ILE A 340 -16.17 -10.92 11.19
N ALA A 341 -17.31 -11.04 11.89
CA ALA A 341 -18.34 -11.97 11.50
C ALA A 341 -18.84 -11.49 10.12
N CYS A 342 -18.38 -12.14 9.06
CA CYS A 342 -19.14 -12.15 7.82
C CYS A 342 -20.51 -12.72 8.17
N ALA A 343 -21.54 -11.88 8.13
CA ALA A 343 -22.92 -12.34 8.22
C ALA A 343 -23.16 -13.41 7.14
N PRO A 344 -23.72 -14.58 7.47
CA PRO A 344 -24.14 -15.54 6.47
C PRO A 344 -25.45 -15.03 5.89
N SER A 345 -25.39 -14.23 4.83
CA SER A 345 -26.58 -13.87 4.08
C SER A 345 -26.36 -14.04 2.58
N CYS A 346 -27.08 -15.02 2.04
CA CYS A 346 -27.47 -15.18 0.64
C CYS A 346 -26.42 -15.78 -0.31
N CYS A 347 -26.11 -17.06 -0.11
CA CYS A 347 -25.92 -17.94 -1.27
C CYS A 347 -27.30 -18.33 -1.81
N PRO A 348 -27.74 -17.89 -3.00
CA PRO A 348 -28.71 -18.68 -3.74
C PRO A 348 -27.98 -19.96 -4.19
N SER A 349 -28.58 -21.12 -3.93
CA SER A 349 -28.07 -22.40 -4.42
C SER A 349 -27.91 -22.31 -5.95
N LEU A 350 -26.66 -22.22 -6.41
CA LEU A 350 -26.34 -22.40 -7.82
C LEU A 350 -26.43 -23.90 -8.12
N THR A 351 -27.62 -24.32 -8.51
CA THR A 351 -27.84 -25.57 -9.22
C THR A 351 -26.94 -25.56 -10.46
N LEU A 352 -26.02 -26.53 -10.53
CA LEU A 352 -25.16 -26.76 -11.69
C LEU A 352 -26.03 -26.99 -12.93
N ILE A 353 -26.09 -26.01 -13.83
CA ILE A 353 -26.55 -26.21 -15.20
C ILE A 353 -25.34 -26.72 -15.98
N PRO A 354 -25.41 -27.90 -16.62
CA PRO A 354 -24.29 -28.44 -17.39
C PRO A 354 -24.02 -27.54 -18.61
N CYS A 355 -22.79 -27.08 -18.73
CA CYS A 355 -22.30 -26.28 -19.85
C CYS A 355 -22.23 -27.16 -21.11
N SER A 356 -23.20 -26.99 -22.02
CA SER A 356 -23.12 -27.55 -23.36
C SER A 356 -22.01 -26.85 -24.14
N ARG A 357 -21.01 -27.63 -24.59
CA ARG A 357 -19.98 -27.19 -25.53
C ARG A 357 -20.64 -26.53 -26.75
N GLN A 358 -20.43 -25.23 -26.92
CA GLN A 358 -20.56 -24.60 -28.23
C GLN A 358 -19.17 -24.27 -28.73
N THR A 359 -18.66 -25.17 -29.57
CA THR A 359 -17.53 -24.96 -30.45
C THR A 359 -17.96 -23.91 -31.48
N LEU A 360 -17.32 -22.75 -31.51
CA LEU A 360 -17.50 -21.77 -32.59
C LEU A 360 -16.87 -22.35 -33.86
N THR A 361 -17.70 -22.94 -34.72
CA THR A 361 -17.35 -23.24 -36.11
C THR A 361 -17.49 -21.97 -36.93
N LEU A 362 -16.37 -21.49 -37.48
CA LEU A 362 -16.36 -20.47 -38.53
C LEU A 362 -17.04 -21.06 -39.78
N ASP A 363 -18.24 -20.56 -40.07
CA ASP A 363 -18.99 -20.89 -41.28
C ASP A 363 -18.32 -20.21 -42.49
N GLN A 364 -17.95 -21.02 -43.47
CA GLN A 364 -17.49 -20.58 -44.78
C GLN A 364 -18.62 -20.76 -45.78
N SER A 365 -19.12 -19.66 -46.35
CA SER A 365 -19.82 -19.65 -47.65
C SER A 365 -20.07 -18.21 -48.18
N PRO A 366 -20.20 -18.02 -49.51
CA PRO A 366 -19.54 -16.93 -50.23
C PRO A 366 -20.49 -15.86 -50.82
N GLY A 367 -19.92 -14.68 -51.11
CA GLY A 367 -20.30 -13.86 -52.27
C GLY A 367 -20.80 -12.44 -51.98
N ALA A 368 -19.93 -11.44 -52.21
CA ALA A 368 -20.29 -10.16 -52.85
C ALA A 368 -19.04 -9.31 -53.15
N VAL A 369 -18.74 -9.26 -54.45
CA VAL A 369 -17.86 -8.41 -55.26
C VAL A 369 -17.43 -7.03 -54.68
N TRP A 370 -16.11 -6.94 -54.44
CA TRP A 370 -15.10 -5.93 -54.82
C TRP A 370 -15.48 -4.45 -55.09
N GLY A 371 -14.84 -3.57 -54.31
CA GLY A 371 -14.47 -2.20 -54.71
C GLY A 371 -13.01 -1.92 -54.32
N LYS A 372 -12.12 -1.85 -55.32
CA LYS A 372 -10.66 -1.64 -55.19
C LYS A 372 -10.29 -0.22 -54.73
N ARG A 373 -9.31 -0.14 -53.81
CA ARG A 373 -8.17 0.82 -53.68
C ARG A 373 -7.71 0.77 -52.22
N GLY A 374 -6.48 0.48 -51.81
CA GLY A 374 -5.20 0.13 -52.43
C GLY A 374 -4.19 0.21 -51.28
N LEU A 375 -3.52 -0.88 -50.92
CA LEU A 375 -2.47 -0.91 -49.90
C LEU A 375 -1.58 -2.14 -50.16
N GLU A 376 -0.53 -1.91 -50.92
CA GLU A 376 0.65 -2.77 -51.00
C GLU A 376 1.89 -1.88 -50.91
N GLN A 377 2.97 -2.47 -50.42
CA GLN A 377 4.29 -1.94 -50.04
C GLN A 377 4.44 -1.66 -48.53
N ALA A 378 5.36 -2.29 -47.80
CA ALA A 378 6.34 -3.30 -48.15
C ALA A 378 6.86 -3.93 -46.83
N PHE A 379 6.87 -5.26 -46.76
CA PHE A 379 7.81 -6.00 -45.90
C PHE A 379 8.71 -6.80 -46.84
N GLY A 380 9.97 -6.37 -46.94
CA GLY A 380 11.04 -7.13 -47.57
C GLY A 380 12.12 -7.40 -46.53
N SER A 381 12.22 -8.66 -46.11
CA SER A 381 13.50 -9.31 -45.79
C SER A 381 14.45 -9.14 -47.00
N SER A 382 15.75 -8.93 -46.86
CA SER A 382 16.72 -9.84 -46.26
C SER A 382 18.14 -9.23 -46.30
N VAL A 383 19.04 -9.86 -45.53
CA VAL A 383 20.51 -9.70 -45.37
C VAL A 383 20.92 -8.94 -44.12
#